data_AF-A0A6B3FN49-F1
#
_entry.id   AF-A0A6B3FN49-F1
#
_cell.length_a   1.000
_cell.length_b   1.000
_cell.length_c   1.000
_cell.angle_alpha   90.00
_cell.angle_beta   90.00
_cell.angle_gamma   90.00
#
_symmetry.space_group_name_H-M   'P 1'
#
loop_
_entity.id
_entity.type
_entity.pdbx_description
1 polymer ?
#
loop_
_entity_poly.entity_id
_entity_poly.type
_entity_poly.pdbx_seq_one_letter_code
_entity_poly.pdbx_strand_id
1 'polypeptide(L)'
;PLVFAGECDQLRARLGAVAKGEAFLLQGGDCAEAFDAVSAEHIRAKLKTLLQMSAVLTYAASVPVVKVGRIAGQYSKPRSKSTETRDGVTLPTYRGDSVNGFAFTEEARVPDPQRLKQMYHASSSTLNLVRAFTTGGYADLRQVHAWNQDFVKSSPAGQRYEALAREIDNALNFMKACGTDPAEFKAVEFYASHEALLLDYETALTRT
;
A
#
# COMPACT_ATOMS: atom_id res chain seq x y z
N PRO A 1 -3.57 16.91 8.98
CA PRO A 1 -4.10 16.01 7.93
C PRO A 1 -2.98 15.02 7.54
N LEU A 2 -3.31 13.83 7.03
CA LEU A 2 -2.29 12.86 6.58
C LEU A 2 -1.83 13.11 5.14
N VAL A 3 -2.72 13.63 4.30
CA VAL A 3 -2.45 13.96 2.89
C VAL A 3 -2.83 15.41 2.62
N PHE A 4 -2.20 16.01 1.61
CA PHE A 4 -2.54 17.34 1.11
C PHE A 4 -3.64 17.23 0.04
N ALA A 5 -4.56 18.21 0.00
CA ALA A 5 -5.71 18.19 -0.92
C ALA A 5 -5.29 18.06 -2.40
N GLY A 6 -4.21 18.73 -2.81
CA GLY A 6 -3.69 18.62 -4.17
C GLY A 6 -3.22 17.20 -4.56
N GLU A 7 -2.82 16.37 -3.59
CA GLU A 7 -2.49 14.96 -3.86
C GLU A 7 -3.76 14.15 -4.16
N CYS A 8 -4.87 14.48 -3.50
CA CYS A 8 -6.18 13.89 -3.79
C CYS A 8 -6.68 14.30 -5.17
N ASP A 9 -6.52 15.57 -5.56
CA ASP A 9 -6.88 16.06 -6.89
C ASP A 9 -6.05 15.38 -7.99
N GLN A 10 -4.75 15.22 -7.74
CA GLN A 10 -3.86 14.46 -8.63
C GLN A 10 -4.33 13.01 -8.77
N LEU A 11 -4.60 12.30 -7.66
CA LEU A 11 -5.12 10.94 -7.70
C LEU A 11 -6.45 10.87 -8.47
N ARG A 12 -7.35 11.83 -8.26
CA ARG A 12 -8.63 11.90 -8.99
C ARG A 12 -8.41 12.02 -10.49
N ALA A 13 -7.47 12.85 -10.93
CA ALA A 13 -7.12 12.96 -12.34
C ALA A 13 -6.54 11.64 -12.89
N ARG A 14 -5.65 10.96 -12.13
CA ARG A 14 -5.10 9.64 -12.49
C ARG A 14 -6.20 8.58 -12.60
N LEU A 15 -7.14 8.53 -11.66
CA LEU A 15 -8.29 7.63 -11.71
C LEU A 15 -9.24 7.95 -12.88
N GLY A 16 -9.33 9.22 -13.28
CA GLY A 16 -10.03 9.63 -14.49
C GLY A 16 -9.43 9.02 -15.75
N ALA A 17 -8.09 8.93 -15.85
CA ALA A 17 -7.42 8.24 -16.95
C ALA A 17 -7.68 6.72 -16.91
N VAL A 18 -7.69 6.11 -15.71
CA VAL A 18 -8.04 4.69 -15.54
C VAL A 18 -9.46 4.41 -16.07
N ALA A 19 -10.43 5.26 -15.72
CA ALA A 19 -11.81 5.11 -16.17
C ALA A 19 -11.98 5.23 -17.69
N LYS A 20 -11.06 5.93 -18.38
CA LYS A 20 -11.01 6.07 -19.84
C LYS A 20 -10.25 4.93 -20.54
N GLY A 21 -9.64 4.01 -19.80
CA GLY A 21 -8.76 2.98 -20.36
C GLY A 21 -7.36 3.47 -20.74
N GLU A 22 -6.98 4.67 -20.28
CA GLU A 22 -5.67 5.29 -20.56
C GLU A 22 -4.63 4.95 -19.48
N ALA A 23 -5.03 4.26 -18.40
CA ALA A 23 -4.18 3.83 -17.30
C ALA A 23 -4.78 2.59 -16.60
N PHE A 24 -4.00 1.94 -15.74
CA PHE A 24 -4.43 0.79 -14.94
C PHE A 24 -4.30 1.08 -13.44
N LEU A 25 -5.25 0.64 -12.62
CA LEU A 25 -5.19 0.77 -11.16
C LEU A 25 -4.60 -0.49 -10.53
N LEU A 26 -3.49 -0.34 -9.79
CA LEU A 26 -2.98 -1.35 -8.87
C LEU A 26 -3.26 -0.89 -7.44
N GLN A 27 -4.21 -1.57 -6.77
CA GLN A 27 -4.49 -1.36 -5.36
C GLN A 27 -4.21 -2.63 -4.55
N GLY A 28 -3.43 -2.53 -3.47
CA GLY A 28 -3.09 -3.70 -2.66
C GLY A 28 -2.39 -3.35 -1.35
N GLY A 29 -2.32 -4.31 -0.44
CA GLY A 29 -1.74 -4.16 0.89
C GLY A 29 -2.43 -5.05 1.89
N ASP A 30 -2.34 -4.71 3.16
CA ASP A 30 -2.82 -5.60 4.22
C ASP A 30 -4.35 -5.68 4.23
N CYS A 31 -4.83 -6.81 4.75
CA CYS A 31 -6.24 -6.94 5.10
C CYS A 31 -6.54 -5.92 6.21
N ALA A 32 -5.88 -6.04 7.36
CA ALA A 32 -5.85 -5.06 8.44
C ALA A 32 -4.40 -4.80 8.84
N GLU A 33 -4.06 -3.52 9.03
CA GLU A 33 -2.83 -3.14 9.70
C GLU A 33 -2.98 -3.37 11.22
N ALA A 34 -1.86 -3.69 11.87
CA ALA A 34 -1.77 -3.85 13.32
C ALA A 34 -0.69 -2.91 13.87
N PHE A 35 -0.90 -2.34 15.06
CA PHE A 35 0.04 -1.39 15.65
C PHE A 35 1.42 -2.02 15.87
N ASP A 36 1.45 -3.26 16.36
CA ASP A 36 2.70 -4.00 16.61
C ASP A 36 3.43 -4.41 15.32
N ALA A 37 2.74 -4.36 14.18
CA ALA A 37 3.33 -4.67 12.87
C ALA A 37 3.91 -3.44 12.17
N VAL A 38 3.80 -2.23 12.75
CA VAL A 38 4.34 -1.00 12.17
C VAL A 38 5.86 -1.01 12.28
N SER A 39 6.52 -1.44 11.21
CA SER A 39 7.98 -1.43 11.11
C SER A 39 8.43 -0.96 9.73
N ALA A 40 9.62 -0.36 9.65
CA ALA A 40 10.21 0.04 8.39
C ALA A 40 10.40 -1.14 7.43
N GLU A 41 10.69 -2.32 7.97
CA GLU A 41 10.84 -3.56 7.19
C GLU A 41 9.53 -3.98 6.54
N HIS A 42 8.42 -4.05 7.30
CA HIS A 42 7.11 -4.42 6.74
C HIS A 42 6.63 -3.42 5.69
N ILE A 43 6.79 -2.12 5.96
CA ILE A 43 6.42 -1.05 5.01
C ILE A 43 7.24 -1.20 3.72
N ARG A 44 8.56 -1.37 3.85
CA ARG A 44 9.47 -1.57 2.71
C ARG A 44 9.11 -2.81 1.91
N ALA A 45 8.81 -3.93 2.57
CA ALA A 45 8.43 -5.17 1.90
C ALA A 45 7.12 -5.00 1.11
N LYS A 46 6.11 -4.34 1.69
CA LYS A 46 4.84 -4.04 1.02
C LYS A 46 5.03 -3.16 -0.22
N LEU A 47 5.81 -2.08 -0.07
CA LEU A 47 6.15 -1.20 -1.19
C LEU A 47 6.89 -1.96 -2.29
N LYS A 48 7.90 -2.76 -1.92
CA LYS A 48 8.65 -3.59 -2.85
C LYS A 48 7.71 -4.45 -3.70
N THR A 49 6.81 -5.20 -3.06
CA THR A 49 5.84 -6.06 -3.76
C THR A 49 4.96 -5.26 -4.73
N LEU A 50 4.37 -4.14 -4.27
CA LEU A 50 3.51 -3.32 -5.13
C LEU A 50 4.27 -2.69 -6.30
N LEU A 51 5.51 -2.25 -6.08
CA LEU A 51 6.35 -1.69 -7.13
C LEU A 51 6.75 -2.76 -8.16
N GLN A 52 7.12 -3.96 -7.69
CA GLN A 52 7.43 -5.12 -8.54
C GLN A 52 6.26 -5.48 -9.46
N MET A 53 5.05 -5.58 -8.89
CA MET A 53 3.82 -5.80 -9.65
C MET A 53 3.56 -4.66 -10.63
N SER A 54 3.76 -3.41 -10.22
CA SER A 54 3.49 -2.25 -11.06
C SER A 54 4.38 -2.19 -12.30
N ALA A 55 5.66 -2.57 -12.19
CA ALA A 55 6.59 -2.59 -13.33
C ALA A 55 6.15 -3.63 -14.37
N VAL A 56 5.76 -4.82 -13.91
CA VAL A 56 5.23 -5.89 -14.76
C VAL A 56 3.94 -5.47 -15.46
N LEU A 57 3.00 -4.89 -14.71
CA LEU A 57 1.71 -4.44 -15.25
C LEU A 57 1.88 -3.27 -16.23
N THR A 58 2.80 -2.34 -15.96
CA THR A 58 3.08 -1.21 -16.86
C THR A 58 3.56 -1.71 -18.22
N TYR A 59 4.48 -2.67 -18.23
CA TYR A 59 4.97 -3.26 -19.47
C TYR A 59 3.86 -4.05 -20.18
N ALA A 60 3.19 -4.96 -19.47
CA ALA A 60 2.18 -5.84 -20.07
C ALA A 60 0.93 -5.11 -20.58
N ALA A 61 0.49 -4.06 -19.89
CA ALA A 61 -0.67 -3.27 -20.28
C ALA A 61 -0.32 -2.12 -21.24
N SER A 62 0.97 -1.76 -21.36
CA SER A 62 1.45 -0.64 -22.17
C SER A 62 0.76 0.71 -21.85
N VAL A 63 0.30 0.86 -20.61
CA VAL A 63 -0.31 2.08 -20.06
C VAL A 63 0.24 2.35 -18.66
N PRO A 64 0.20 3.61 -18.18
CA PRO A 64 0.61 3.95 -16.82
C PRO A 64 -0.16 3.16 -15.75
N VAL A 65 0.54 2.74 -14.69
CA VAL A 65 -0.08 2.10 -13.53
C VAL A 65 -0.16 3.09 -12.36
N VAL A 66 -1.38 3.35 -11.89
CA VAL A 66 -1.68 4.14 -10.68
C VAL A 66 -1.54 3.22 -9.46
N LYS A 67 -0.67 3.57 -8.52
CA LYS A 67 -0.27 2.70 -7.40
C LYS A 67 -0.92 3.19 -6.10
N VAL A 68 -1.79 2.38 -5.52
CA VAL A 68 -2.54 2.72 -4.31
C VAL A 68 -2.35 1.63 -3.25
N GLY A 69 -1.74 1.98 -2.12
CA GLY A 69 -1.55 1.09 -0.99
C GLY A 69 -2.79 1.01 -0.10
N ARG A 70 -3.16 -0.20 0.35
CA ARG A 70 -3.93 -0.39 1.58
C ARG A 70 -2.98 -0.28 2.76
N ILE A 71 -2.72 0.95 3.17
CA ILE A 71 -1.63 1.31 4.09
C ILE A 71 -1.91 2.66 4.76
N ALA A 72 -1.34 2.86 5.96
CA ALA A 72 -1.42 4.10 6.73
C ALA A 72 -2.86 4.49 7.12
N GLY A 73 -3.71 3.51 7.41
CA GLY A 73 -5.09 3.77 7.84
C GLY A 73 -6.00 2.55 7.89
N GLN A 74 -5.54 1.36 7.50
CA GLN A 74 -6.36 0.16 7.40
C GLN A 74 -6.44 -0.60 8.74
N TYR A 75 -6.69 0.10 9.86
CA TYR A 75 -6.71 -0.47 11.22
C TYR A 75 -8.10 -0.87 11.72
N SER A 76 -9.13 -0.72 10.88
CA SER A 76 -10.53 -1.00 11.20
C SER A 76 -11.03 -2.21 10.41
N LYS A 77 -11.93 -2.99 11.02
CA LYS A 77 -12.52 -4.18 10.41
C LYS A 77 -14.03 -4.27 10.63
N PRO A 78 -14.83 -4.38 9.56
CA PRO A 78 -16.23 -4.73 9.69
C PRO A 78 -16.34 -6.20 10.13
N ARG A 79 -17.37 -6.51 10.94
CA ARG A 79 -17.60 -7.86 11.46
C ARG A 79 -19.06 -8.24 11.30
N SER A 80 -19.31 -9.46 10.87
CA SER A 80 -20.67 -9.99 10.66
C SER A 80 -21.45 -10.18 11.96
N LYS A 81 -20.76 -10.31 13.10
CA LYS A 81 -21.36 -10.44 14.44
C LYS A 81 -20.72 -9.42 15.38
N SER A 82 -21.49 -8.98 16.36
CA SER A 82 -21.03 -8.06 17.42
C SER A 82 -20.25 -8.76 18.52
N THR A 83 -20.46 -10.06 18.71
CA THR A 83 -19.82 -10.88 19.73
C THR A 83 -19.18 -12.14 19.14
N GLU A 84 -18.18 -12.64 19.86
CA GLU A 84 -17.44 -13.86 19.57
C GLU A 84 -17.43 -14.75 20.83
N THR A 85 -17.75 -16.02 20.66
CA THR A 85 -17.77 -17.01 21.75
C THR A 85 -16.63 -18.01 21.55
N ARG A 86 -15.79 -18.21 22.56
CA ARG A 86 -14.75 -19.25 22.61
C ARG A 86 -14.80 -19.94 23.96
N ASP A 87 -14.80 -21.27 23.96
CA ASP A 87 -14.79 -22.09 25.19
C ASP A 87 -15.85 -21.69 26.22
N GLY A 88 -17.06 -21.35 25.74
CA GLY A 88 -18.20 -20.94 26.57
C GLY A 88 -18.20 -19.46 27.01
N VAL A 89 -17.11 -18.72 26.80
CA VAL A 89 -17.00 -17.29 27.13
C VAL A 89 -17.38 -16.46 25.91
N THR A 90 -18.24 -15.45 26.08
CA THR A 90 -18.69 -14.56 25.00
C THR A 90 -18.20 -13.13 25.25
N LEU A 91 -17.44 -12.59 24.30
CA LEU A 91 -16.87 -11.24 24.36
C LEU A 91 -17.22 -10.42 23.11
N PRO A 92 -17.10 -9.08 23.14
CA PRO A 92 -17.16 -8.27 21.93
C PRO A 92 -16.17 -8.76 20.88
N THR A 93 -16.58 -8.74 19.63
CA THR A 93 -15.72 -9.13 18.53
C THR A 93 -14.59 -8.11 18.31
N TYR A 94 -13.39 -8.58 17.97
CA TYR A 94 -12.29 -7.72 17.54
C TYR A 94 -12.66 -6.96 16.26
N ARG A 95 -12.56 -5.62 16.29
CA ARG A 95 -12.95 -4.71 15.20
C ARG A 95 -11.77 -3.98 14.57
N GLY A 96 -10.56 -4.51 14.76
CA GLY A 96 -9.32 -3.86 14.34
C GLY A 96 -8.68 -3.05 15.47
N ASP A 97 -7.37 -2.85 15.40
CA ASP A 97 -6.57 -2.20 16.45
C ASP A 97 -7.00 -0.78 16.76
N SER A 98 -7.66 -0.11 15.80
CA SER A 98 -8.28 1.21 15.99
C SER A 98 -9.47 1.22 16.95
N VAL A 99 -10.09 0.07 17.23
CA VAL A 99 -11.27 -0.05 18.11
C VAL A 99 -10.91 -0.75 19.41
N ASN A 100 -10.40 -1.99 19.35
CA ASN A 100 -10.10 -2.83 20.50
C ASN A 100 -8.90 -3.75 20.21
N GLY A 101 -8.43 -4.48 21.23
CA GLY A 101 -7.30 -5.40 21.14
C GLY A 101 -7.66 -6.76 20.54
N PHE A 102 -6.68 -7.40 19.90
CA PHE A 102 -6.84 -8.71 19.26
C PHE A 102 -7.08 -9.85 20.28
N ALA A 103 -6.41 -9.78 21.43
CA ALA A 103 -6.48 -10.80 22.48
C ALA A 103 -7.94 -11.08 22.91
N PHE A 104 -8.24 -12.34 23.21
CA PHE A 104 -9.57 -12.76 23.66
C PHE A 104 -9.66 -12.67 25.19
N THR A 105 -9.59 -11.45 25.72
CA THR A 105 -9.81 -11.15 27.15
C THR A 105 -10.84 -10.04 27.27
N GLU A 106 -11.50 -9.96 28.43
CA GLU A 106 -12.52 -8.94 28.68
C GLU A 106 -11.95 -7.53 28.49
N GLU A 107 -10.78 -7.26 29.06
CA GLU A 107 -10.10 -5.97 29.01
C GLU A 107 -9.71 -5.59 27.58
N ALA A 108 -9.14 -6.55 26.83
CA ALA A 108 -8.69 -6.29 25.46
C ALA A 108 -9.86 -6.00 24.51
N ARG A 109 -11.04 -6.56 24.77
CA ARG A 109 -12.19 -6.44 23.86
C ARG A 109 -13.05 -5.19 24.11
N VAL A 110 -12.84 -4.46 25.20
CA VAL A 110 -13.47 -3.16 25.44
C VAL A 110 -12.97 -2.14 24.39
N PRO A 111 -13.86 -1.47 23.64
CA PRO A 111 -13.47 -0.38 22.75
C PRO A 111 -12.80 0.77 23.50
N ASP A 112 -11.64 1.23 23.01
CA ASP A 112 -10.87 2.33 23.61
C ASP A 112 -10.68 3.48 22.61
N PRO A 113 -11.28 4.66 22.83
CA PRO A 113 -11.15 5.80 21.93
C PRO A 113 -9.72 6.36 21.83
N GLN A 114 -8.81 6.08 22.79
CA GLN A 114 -7.41 6.49 22.65
C GLN A 114 -6.70 5.78 21.48
N ARG A 115 -7.21 4.62 21.05
CA ARG A 115 -6.71 3.89 19.88
C ARG A 115 -6.87 4.67 18.58
N LEU A 116 -7.80 5.62 18.49
CA LEU A 116 -7.91 6.52 17.33
C LEU A 116 -6.69 7.45 17.21
N LYS A 117 -6.14 7.91 18.34
CA LYS A 117 -4.89 8.69 18.35
C LYS A 117 -3.69 7.82 17.99
N GLN A 118 -3.64 6.59 18.51
CA GLN A 118 -2.60 5.63 18.16
C GLN A 118 -2.61 5.31 16.66
N MET A 119 -3.80 5.08 16.09
CA MET A 119 -4.02 4.94 14.65
C MET A 119 -3.46 6.14 13.89
N TYR A 120 -3.77 7.37 14.30
CA TYR A 120 -3.23 8.56 13.65
C TYR A 120 -1.69 8.60 13.67
N HIS A 121 -1.06 8.32 14.82
CA HIS A 121 0.41 8.33 14.93
C HIS A 121 1.06 7.23 14.10
N ALA A 122 0.48 6.03 14.08
CA ALA A 122 0.92 4.91 13.27
C ALA A 122 0.79 5.23 11.76
N SER A 123 -0.36 5.77 11.35
CA SER A 123 -0.62 6.24 9.98
C SER A 123 0.37 7.32 9.54
N SER A 124 0.59 8.34 10.36
CA SER A 124 1.51 9.44 10.06
C SER A 124 2.95 8.94 9.90
N SER A 125 3.41 8.08 10.80
CA SER A 125 4.77 7.52 10.76
C SER A 125 4.96 6.62 9.54
N THR A 126 3.95 5.79 9.24
CA THR A 126 3.94 4.91 8.08
C THR A 126 4.00 5.72 6.78
N LEU A 127 3.15 6.74 6.64
CA LEU A 127 3.11 7.55 5.43
C LEU A 127 4.39 8.37 5.23
N ASN A 128 5.02 8.85 6.31
CA ASN A 128 6.33 9.49 6.24
C ASN A 128 7.40 8.56 5.65
N LEU A 129 7.44 7.30 6.10
CA LEU A 129 8.36 6.29 5.55
C LEU A 129 8.03 5.93 4.10
N VAL A 130 6.75 5.81 3.77
CA VAL A 130 6.31 5.58 2.38
C VAL A 130 6.82 6.68 1.45
N ARG A 131 6.66 7.94 1.86
CA ARG A 131 7.17 9.09 1.09
C ARG A 131 8.69 9.02 0.95
N ALA A 132 9.41 8.77 2.04
CA ALA A 132 10.86 8.64 2.00
C ALA A 132 11.35 7.54 1.03
N PHE A 133 10.70 6.37 1.01
CA PHE A 133 11.06 5.30 0.07
C PHE A 133 10.67 5.61 -1.38
N THR A 134 9.57 6.33 -1.60
CA THR A 134 9.05 6.60 -2.95
C THR A 134 9.71 7.78 -3.64
N THR A 135 10.23 8.75 -2.88
CA THR A 135 10.97 9.91 -3.43
C THR A 135 12.48 9.83 -3.23
N GLY A 136 12.96 9.00 -2.29
CA GLY A 136 14.39 8.88 -1.93
C GLY A 136 15.21 7.90 -2.78
N GLY A 137 14.73 7.53 -3.98
CA GLY A 137 15.44 6.64 -4.90
C GLY A 137 15.29 5.14 -4.65
N TYR A 138 14.69 4.70 -3.54
CA TYR A 138 14.40 3.27 -3.31
C TYR A 138 13.39 2.72 -4.32
N ALA A 139 12.47 3.57 -4.81
CA ALA A 139 11.50 3.21 -5.83
C ALA A 139 12.03 3.35 -7.27
N ASP A 140 13.35 3.47 -7.47
CA ASP A 140 13.94 3.57 -8.80
C ASP A 140 13.56 2.35 -9.66
N LEU A 141 13.07 2.60 -10.88
CA LEU A 141 12.59 1.53 -11.76
C LEU A 141 13.67 0.46 -12.05
N ARG A 142 14.95 0.84 -12.08
CA ARG A 142 16.08 -0.08 -12.25
C ARG A 142 16.23 -1.00 -11.04
N GLN A 143 16.05 -0.45 -9.85
CA GLN A 143 16.09 -1.23 -8.61
C GLN A 143 14.90 -2.20 -8.52
N VAL A 144 13.71 -1.73 -8.91
CA VAL A 144 12.51 -2.56 -9.02
C VAL A 144 12.71 -3.72 -10.01
N HIS A 145 13.35 -3.44 -11.14
CA HIS A 145 13.67 -4.46 -12.13
C HIS A 145 14.63 -5.52 -11.59
N ALA A 146 15.69 -5.10 -10.90
CA ALA A 146 16.64 -6.03 -10.26
C ALA A 146 15.94 -6.96 -9.25
N TRP A 147 15.00 -6.44 -8.44
CA TRP A 147 14.22 -7.27 -7.53
C TRP A 147 13.35 -8.31 -8.24
N ASN A 148 12.80 -7.97 -9.41
CA ASN A 148 12.04 -8.91 -10.23
C ASN A 148 12.92 -10.03 -10.76
N GLN A 149 14.14 -9.73 -11.20
CA GLN A 149 15.08 -10.77 -11.64
C GLN A 149 15.44 -11.74 -10.51
N ASP A 150 15.66 -11.24 -9.29
CA ASP A 150 15.94 -12.09 -8.13
C ASP A 150 14.75 -13.00 -7.78
N PHE A 151 13.53 -12.45 -7.80
CA PHE A 151 12.31 -13.23 -7.63
C PHE A 151 12.20 -14.35 -8.67
N VAL A 152 12.40 -14.02 -9.95
CA VAL A 152 12.35 -14.98 -11.06
C VAL A 152 13.36 -16.10 -10.89
N LYS A 153 14.61 -15.78 -10.55
CA LYS A 153 15.68 -16.78 -10.33
C LYS A 153 15.36 -17.76 -9.20
N SER A 154 14.66 -17.29 -8.17
CA SER A 154 14.31 -18.10 -6.99
C SER A 154 12.98 -18.86 -7.09
N SER A 155 12.18 -18.59 -8.12
CA SER A 155 10.81 -19.12 -8.23
C SER A 155 10.74 -20.35 -9.14
N PRO A 156 10.06 -21.44 -8.73
CA PRO A 156 9.77 -22.59 -9.60
C PRO A 156 8.94 -22.22 -10.85
N ALA A 157 8.13 -21.15 -10.75
CA ALA A 157 7.37 -20.58 -11.87
C ALA A 157 8.16 -19.50 -12.66
N GLY A 158 9.44 -19.29 -12.31
CA GLY A 158 10.29 -18.22 -12.82
C GLY A 158 10.46 -18.22 -14.33
N GLN A 159 10.55 -19.40 -14.97
CA GLN A 159 10.76 -19.51 -16.42
C GLN A 159 9.72 -18.73 -17.24
N ARG A 160 8.46 -18.67 -16.79
CA ARG A 160 7.40 -17.92 -17.48
C ARG A 160 7.55 -16.40 -17.33
N TYR A 161 8.16 -15.96 -16.25
CA TYR A 161 8.43 -14.55 -15.96
C TYR A 161 9.81 -14.10 -16.44
N GLU A 162 10.72 -15.02 -16.74
CA GLU A 162 12.08 -14.74 -17.21
C GLU A 162 12.09 -14.04 -18.57
N ALA A 163 11.27 -14.52 -19.51
CA ALA A 163 11.11 -13.88 -20.81
C ALA A 163 10.65 -12.42 -20.67
N LEU A 164 9.62 -12.20 -19.85
CA LEU A 164 9.07 -10.87 -19.56
C LEU A 164 10.09 -9.96 -18.85
N ALA A 165 10.83 -10.50 -17.87
CA ALA A 165 11.89 -9.76 -17.21
C ALA A 165 12.99 -9.35 -18.21
N ARG A 166 13.42 -10.25 -19.08
CA ARG A 166 14.43 -9.94 -20.12
C ARG A 166 13.92 -8.87 -21.10
N GLU A 167 12.65 -8.91 -21.47
CA GLU A 167 12.06 -7.88 -22.32
C GLU A 167 12.06 -6.49 -21.67
N ILE A 168 11.69 -6.40 -20.38
CA ILE A 168 11.76 -5.15 -19.61
C ILE A 168 13.21 -4.66 -19.53
N ASP A 169 14.18 -5.55 -19.29
CA ASP A 169 15.61 -5.21 -19.24
C ASP A 169 16.09 -4.61 -20.57
N ASN A 170 15.72 -5.24 -21.70
CA ASN A 170 16.04 -4.75 -23.03
C ASN A 170 15.45 -3.37 -23.29
N ALA A 171 14.19 -3.13 -22.89
CA ALA A 171 13.54 -1.82 -23.03
C ALA A 171 14.25 -0.73 -22.21
N LEU A 172 14.62 -1.03 -20.96
CA LEU A 172 15.38 -0.11 -20.11
C LEU A 172 16.77 0.19 -20.69
N ASN A 173 17.47 -0.83 -21.18
CA ASN A 173 18.77 -0.68 -21.83
C ASN A 173 18.67 0.12 -23.13
N PHE A 174 17.61 -0.06 -23.91
CA PHE A 174 17.34 0.73 -25.11
C PHE A 174 17.13 2.21 -24.77
N MET A 175 16.29 2.53 -23.79
CA MET A 175 16.09 3.91 -23.33
C MET A 175 17.41 4.55 -22.88
N LYS A 176 18.20 3.82 -22.08
CA LYS A 176 19.54 4.28 -21.66
C LYS A 176 20.46 4.53 -22.86
N ALA A 177 20.45 3.66 -23.87
CA ALA A 177 21.26 3.81 -25.08
C ALA A 177 20.83 5.02 -25.93
N CYS A 178 19.54 5.37 -25.90
CA CYS A 178 19.03 6.62 -26.49
C CYS A 178 19.39 7.88 -25.69
N GLY A 179 20.06 7.74 -24.53
CA GLY A 179 20.47 8.85 -23.69
C GLY A 179 19.36 9.40 -22.79
N THR A 180 18.27 8.66 -22.57
CA THR A 180 17.20 9.10 -21.67
C THR A 180 17.45 8.60 -20.24
N ASP A 181 17.49 9.53 -19.27
CA ASP A 181 17.45 9.25 -17.82
C ASP A 181 16.35 10.12 -17.18
N PRO A 182 15.06 9.81 -17.44
CA PRO A 182 13.94 10.61 -16.96
C PRO A 182 13.97 10.69 -15.43
N ALA A 183 13.72 11.87 -14.87
CA ALA A 183 13.60 12.05 -13.42
C ALA A 183 12.43 11.20 -12.86
N GLU A 184 11.44 10.93 -13.69
CA GLU A 184 10.28 10.07 -13.46
C GLU A 184 10.65 8.61 -13.18
N PHE A 185 11.88 8.17 -13.49
CA PHE A 185 12.36 6.84 -13.11
C PHE A 185 12.92 6.78 -11.69
N LYS A 186 13.24 7.93 -11.09
CA LYS A 186 13.90 8.03 -9.78
C LYS A 186 12.91 8.18 -8.62
N ALA A 187 11.67 8.58 -8.91
CA ALA A 187 10.61 8.75 -7.94
C ALA A 187 9.31 8.13 -8.43
N VAL A 188 8.48 7.65 -7.50
CA VAL A 188 7.21 7.01 -7.82
C VAL A 188 6.06 7.71 -7.10
N GLU A 189 5.03 8.12 -7.85
CA GLU A 189 3.75 8.50 -7.26
C GLU A 189 3.11 7.28 -6.58
N PHE A 190 2.87 7.37 -5.27
CA PHE A 190 2.24 6.30 -4.48
C PHE A 190 1.22 6.91 -3.53
N TYR A 191 0.00 6.37 -3.54
CA TYR A 191 -1.12 6.89 -2.76
C TYR A 191 -1.50 5.91 -1.64
N ALA A 192 -2.04 6.42 -0.54
CA ALA A 192 -2.59 5.61 0.55
C ALA A 192 -4.11 5.50 0.42
N SER A 193 -4.67 4.40 0.92
CA SER A 193 -6.11 4.14 0.97
C SER A 193 -6.44 3.25 2.15
N HIS A 194 -7.65 3.41 2.67
CA HIS A 194 -8.25 2.53 3.66
C HIS A 194 -9.78 2.56 3.51
N GLU A 195 -10.44 1.61 4.17
CA GLU A 195 -11.89 1.61 4.31
C GLU A 195 -12.33 2.66 5.34
N ALA A 196 -13.11 3.66 4.90
CA ALA A 196 -13.64 4.74 5.74
C ALA A 196 -14.78 4.25 6.67
N LEU A 197 -14.41 3.44 7.67
CA LEU A 197 -15.36 2.72 8.52
C LEU A 197 -15.70 3.46 9.83
N LEU A 198 -14.71 4.06 10.48
CA LEU A 198 -14.89 4.77 11.75
C LEU A 198 -15.07 6.27 11.50
N LEU A 199 -16.33 6.71 11.39
CA LEU A 199 -16.65 8.10 11.06
C LEU A 199 -16.11 9.12 12.06
N ASP A 200 -15.94 8.75 13.34
CA ASP A 200 -15.30 9.61 14.34
C ASP A 200 -13.85 9.97 13.94
N TYR A 201 -13.12 9.01 13.36
CA TYR A 201 -11.77 9.22 12.84
C TYR A 201 -11.79 10.02 11.54
N GLU A 202 -12.64 9.64 10.59
CA GLU A 202 -12.71 10.28 9.27
C GLU A 202 -13.15 11.75 9.36
N THR A 203 -14.18 12.02 10.17
CA THR A 203 -14.67 13.39 10.41
C THR A 203 -13.58 14.22 11.07
N ALA A 204 -12.88 13.65 12.05
CA ALA A 204 -11.78 14.33 12.72
C ALA A 204 -10.58 14.62 11.81
N LEU A 205 -10.44 13.98 10.63
CA LEU A 205 -9.36 14.23 9.67
C LEU A 205 -9.78 14.92 8.38
N THR A 206 -11.08 15.09 8.13
CA THR A 206 -11.62 15.83 6.99
C THR A 206 -11.35 17.34 7.17
N ARG A 207 -10.82 18.00 6.14
CA ARG A 207 -10.43 19.43 6.17
C ARG A 207 -10.91 20.12 4.90
N THR A 208 -11.17 21.43 5.01
CA THR A 208 -11.51 22.35 3.92
C THR A 208 -10.29 23.11 3.45
#